data_AF-A0A2N7DU13-F1
#
_entry.id   AF-A0A2N7DU13-F1
#
_cell.length_a   1.000
_cell.length_b   1.000
_cell.length_c   1.000
_cell.angle_alpha   90.00
_cell.angle_beta   90.00
_cell.angle_gamma   90.00
#
_symmetry.space_group_name_H-M   'P 1'
#
loop_
_entity.id
_entity.type
_entity.pdbx_description
1 polymer ?
#
loop_
_entity_poly.entity_id
_entity_poly.type
_entity_poly.pdbx_seq_one_letter_code
_entity_poly.pdbx_strand_id
1 'polypeptide(L)'
;MKKRTRRLFSAEFKLESAQLVLDQNYSIVEAAQAMNVGKSTMDKWVRQLREERQGKQHKASPISPEQVEIRELKKQLARLQEHNEILKKATALLMSDSLNNS
;
A
#
# COMPACT_ATOMS: atom_id res chain seq x y z
N MET A 1 -23.66 19.18 13.51
CA MET A 1 -22.59 19.32 12.48
C MET A 1 -22.84 18.29 11.38
N LYS A 2 -23.05 18.70 10.11
CA LYS A 2 -23.18 17.77 8.98
C LYS A 2 -21.82 17.10 8.72
N LYS A 3 -21.75 15.76 8.79
CA LYS A 3 -20.56 15.01 8.38
C LYS A 3 -20.33 15.23 6.89
N ARG A 4 -19.22 15.87 6.50
CA ARG A 4 -18.81 15.96 5.09
C ARG A 4 -18.37 14.58 4.61
N THR A 5 -18.99 14.09 3.56
CA THR A 5 -18.56 12.87 2.86
C THR A 5 -17.15 13.10 2.31
N ARG A 6 -16.19 12.25 2.69
CA ARG A 6 -14.83 12.34 2.14
C ARG A 6 -14.86 11.86 0.70
N ARG A 7 -14.33 12.68 -0.21
CA ARG A 7 -14.04 12.26 -1.58
C ARG A 7 -12.96 11.18 -1.54
N LEU A 8 -13.23 10.06 -2.20
CA LEU A 8 -12.27 8.98 -2.41
C LEU A 8 -11.64 9.18 -3.79
N PHE A 9 -10.34 8.99 -3.87
CA PHE A 9 -9.56 9.09 -5.11
C PHE A 9 -8.84 7.77 -5.34
N SER A 10 -8.77 7.32 -6.59
CA SER A 10 -8.01 6.12 -6.99
C SER A 10 -6.51 6.32 -6.74
N ALA A 11 -5.74 5.23 -6.63
CA ALA A 11 -4.30 5.31 -6.47
C ALA A 11 -3.64 5.98 -7.68
N GLU A 12 -4.07 5.62 -8.90
CA GLU A 12 -3.62 6.21 -10.17
C GLU A 12 -3.81 7.73 -10.19
N PHE A 13 -5.01 8.22 -9.82
CA PHE A 13 -5.28 9.66 -9.80
C PHE A 13 -4.37 10.41 -8.83
N LYS A 14 -4.09 9.81 -7.66
CA LYS A 14 -3.19 10.42 -6.67
C LYS A 14 -1.75 10.46 -7.17
N LEU A 15 -1.32 9.39 -7.84
CA LEU A 15 0.00 9.28 -8.44
C LEU A 15 0.20 10.36 -9.49
N GLU A 16 -0.69 10.42 -10.49
CA GLU A 16 -0.65 11.40 -11.58
C GLU A 16 -0.62 12.83 -11.03
N SER A 17 -1.51 13.13 -10.07
CA SER A 17 -1.57 14.43 -9.39
C SER A 17 -0.25 14.80 -8.72
N ALA A 18 0.40 13.86 -8.03
CA ALA A 18 1.67 14.10 -7.35
C ALA A 18 2.86 14.19 -8.31
N GLN A 19 2.80 13.50 -9.46
CA GLN A 19 3.81 13.58 -10.52
C GLN A 19 3.85 14.95 -11.20
N LEU A 20 2.72 15.65 -11.31
CA LEU A 20 2.71 17.05 -11.79
C LEU A 20 3.69 17.94 -10.98
N VAL A 21 3.74 17.74 -9.67
CA VAL A 21 4.62 18.53 -8.78
C VAL A 21 6.06 18.03 -8.81
N LEU A 22 6.27 16.71 -8.74
CA LEU A 22 7.62 16.15 -8.61
C LEU A 22 8.38 16.07 -9.93
N ASP A 23 7.69 15.83 -11.04
CA ASP A 23 8.30 15.53 -12.34
C ASP A 23 8.11 16.67 -13.35
N GLN A 24 6.99 17.40 -13.26
CA GLN A 24 6.64 18.49 -14.20
C GLN A 24 6.87 19.89 -13.60
N ASN A 25 7.46 19.99 -12.42
CA ASN A 25 7.82 21.24 -11.75
C ASN A 25 6.64 22.20 -11.44
N TYR A 26 5.40 21.70 -11.41
CA TYR A 26 4.26 22.51 -10.96
C TYR A 26 4.39 22.86 -9.47
N SER A 27 3.92 24.05 -9.08
CA SER A 27 3.72 24.30 -7.66
C SER A 27 2.57 23.44 -7.13
N ILE A 28 2.62 23.14 -5.82
CA ILE A 28 1.54 22.40 -5.14
C ILE A 28 0.18 23.10 -5.32
N VAL A 29 0.17 24.43 -5.39
CA VAL A 29 -1.05 25.22 -5.54
C VAL A 29 -1.62 25.07 -6.96
N GLU A 30 -0.78 25.20 -7.98
CA GLU A 30 -1.20 25.05 -9.38
C GLU A 30 -1.68 23.62 -9.66
N ALA A 31 -0.94 22.60 -9.20
CA ALA A 31 -1.36 21.22 -9.36
C ALA A 31 -2.69 20.93 -8.65
N ALA A 32 -2.89 21.50 -7.45
CA ALA A 32 -4.14 21.34 -6.70
C ALA A 32 -5.32 21.99 -7.42
N GLN A 33 -5.12 23.16 -8.02
CA GLN A 33 -6.13 23.83 -8.84
C GLN A 33 -6.44 23.05 -10.12
N ALA A 34 -5.40 22.62 -10.85
CA ALA A 34 -5.54 21.85 -12.09
C ALA A 34 -6.31 20.53 -11.88
N MET A 35 -6.02 19.82 -10.78
CA MET A 35 -6.66 18.54 -10.46
C MET A 35 -7.94 18.68 -9.62
N ASN A 36 -8.37 19.91 -9.32
CA ASN A 36 -9.55 20.22 -8.49
C ASN A 36 -9.56 19.48 -7.14
N VAL A 37 -8.42 19.54 -6.44
CA VAL A 37 -8.21 18.97 -5.10
C VAL A 37 -7.76 20.04 -4.11
N GLY A 38 -7.96 19.78 -2.82
CA GLY A 38 -7.46 20.70 -1.78
C GLY A 38 -5.94 20.72 -1.71
N LYS A 39 -5.34 21.90 -1.50
CA LYS A 39 -3.88 22.07 -1.34
C LYS A 39 -3.26 21.09 -0.32
N SER A 40 -3.91 20.90 0.82
CA SER A 40 -3.44 19.98 1.87
C SER A 40 -3.55 18.51 1.47
N THR A 41 -4.45 18.17 0.55
CA THR A 41 -4.55 16.83 -0.03
C THR A 41 -3.41 16.61 -1.02
N MET A 42 -3.17 17.57 -1.90
CA MET A 42 -2.06 17.53 -2.86
C MET A 42 -0.71 17.41 -2.14
N ASP A 43 -0.47 18.26 -1.13
CA ASP A 43 0.76 18.24 -0.31
C ASP A 43 1.04 16.86 0.30
N LYS A 44 0.00 16.20 0.83
CA LYS A 44 0.10 14.84 1.36
C LYS A 44 0.49 13.82 0.30
N TRP A 45 -0.08 13.89 -0.90
CA TRP A 45 0.24 12.95 -1.98
C TRP A 45 1.65 13.16 -2.50
N VAL A 46 2.09 14.40 -2.64
CA VAL A 46 3.47 14.74 -3.04
C VAL A 46 4.47 14.22 -2.01
N ARG A 47 4.20 14.43 -0.71
CA ARG A 47 5.06 13.91 0.36
C ARG A 47 5.12 12.39 0.35
N GLN A 48 3.95 11.75 0.24
CA GLN A 48 3.86 10.29 0.18
C GLN A 48 4.64 9.74 -1.02
N LEU A 49 4.47 10.30 -2.21
CA LEU A 49 5.18 9.84 -3.42
C LEU A 49 6.69 10.02 -3.29
N ARG A 50 7.15 11.14 -2.70
CA ARG A 50 8.57 11.38 -2.43
C ARG A 50 9.14 10.35 -1.45
N GLU A 51 8.39 9.99 -0.41
CA GLU A 51 8.81 9.00 0.58
C GLU A 51 8.81 7.57 -0.01
N GLU A 52 7.81 7.23 -0.83
CA GLU A 52 7.76 5.96 -1.55
C GLU A 52 8.93 5.81 -2.53
N ARG A 53 9.31 6.87 -3.26
CA ARG A 53 10.51 6.89 -4.12
C ARG A 53 11.82 6.74 -3.34
N GLN A 54 11.83 7.09 -2.05
CA GLN A 54 12.96 6.85 -1.15
C GLN A 54 12.93 5.45 -0.52
N GLY A 55 12.00 4.57 -0.94
CA GLY A 55 11.84 3.23 -0.39
C GLY A 55 11.26 3.20 1.03
N LYS A 56 10.74 4.32 1.54
CA LYS A 56 10.15 4.36 2.89
C LYS A 56 8.76 3.75 2.85
N GLN A 57 8.56 2.73 3.70
CA GLN A 57 7.25 2.11 3.87
C GLN A 57 6.27 3.09 4.53
N HIS A 58 5.13 3.32 3.87
CA HIS A 58 4.03 4.10 4.44
C HIS A 58 2.96 3.19 5.03
N LYS A 59 2.39 3.59 6.19
CA LYS A 59 1.19 2.92 6.76
C LYS A 59 -0.06 3.15 5.90
N ALA A 60 -0.08 4.24 5.13
CA ALA A 60 -1.18 4.57 4.23
C ALA A 60 -1.18 3.64 3.00
N SER A 61 -2.31 3.56 2.29
CA SER A 61 -2.36 2.83 1.02
C SER A 61 -1.37 3.42 0.03
N PRO A 62 -0.47 2.58 -0.54
CA PRO A 62 0.51 3.05 -1.49
C PRO A 62 -0.12 3.75 -2.69
N ILE A 63 0.57 4.72 -3.27
CA ILE A 63 0.15 5.39 -4.50
C ILE A 63 1.03 5.02 -5.69
N SER A 64 2.29 4.65 -5.46
CA SER A 64 3.19 4.09 -6.48
C SER A 64 2.80 2.63 -6.81
N PRO A 65 2.74 2.25 -8.10
CA PRO A 65 2.42 0.88 -8.52
C PRO A 65 3.40 -0.15 -7.95
N GLU A 66 4.68 0.19 -7.89
CA GLU A 66 5.72 -0.66 -7.29
C GLU A 66 5.41 -0.97 -5.82
N GLN A 67 4.96 0.02 -5.05
CA GLN A 67 4.64 -0.18 -3.64
C GLN A 67 3.30 -0.88 -3.43
N VAL A 68 2.36 -0.74 -4.37
CA VAL A 68 1.15 -1.56 -4.40
C VAL A 68 1.52 -3.03 -4.58
N GLU A 69 2.38 -3.33 -5.55
CA GLU A 69 2.85 -4.69 -5.83
C GLU A 69 3.63 -5.28 -4.65
N ILE A 70 4.56 -4.52 -4.05
CA ILE A 70 5.30 -4.94 -2.85
C ILE A 70 4.32 -5.33 -1.73
N ARG A 71 3.24 -4.57 -1.54
CA ARG A 71 2.24 -4.87 -0.52
C ARG A 71 1.47 -6.15 -0.83
N GLU A 72 1.07 -6.36 -2.08
CA GLU A 72 0.36 -7.56 -2.50
C GLU A 72 1.25 -8.80 -2.37
N LEU A 73 2.50 -8.71 -2.80
CA LEU A 73 3.51 -9.76 -2.64
C LEU A 73 3.74 -10.11 -1.17
N LYS A 74 3.88 -9.11 -0.28
CA LYS A 74 3.99 -9.35 1.17
C LYS A 74 2.76 -10.07 1.73
N LYS A 75 1.57 -9.76 1.24
CA LYS A 75 0.32 -10.41 1.66
C LYS A 75 0.26 -11.87 1.18
N GLN A 76 0.70 -12.13 -0.05
CA GLN A 76 0.77 -13.49 -0.60
C GLN A 76 1.80 -14.33 0.16
N LEU A 77 2.99 -13.78 0.43
CA LEU A 77 4.02 -14.44 1.23
C LEU A 77 3.53 -14.81 2.63
N ALA A 78 2.85 -13.89 3.33
CA ALA A 78 2.29 -14.17 4.65
C ALA A 78 1.29 -15.33 4.62
N ARG A 79 0.41 -15.36 3.61
CA ARG A 79 -0.53 -16.48 3.41
C ARG A 79 0.20 -17.79 3.14
N LEU A 80 1.20 -17.78 2.24
CA LEU A 80 1.98 -18.99 1.94
C LEU A 80 2.75 -19.50 3.16
N GLN A 81 3.29 -18.61 3.98
CA GLN A 81 3.96 -18.96 5.23
C GLN A 81 2.97 -19.62 6.20
N GLU A 82 1.78 -19.04 6.37
CA GLU A 82 0.72 -19.62 7.21
C GLU A 82 0.33 -21.02 6.74
N HIS A 83 0.12 -21.22 5.44
CA HIS A 83 -0.20 -22.53 4.87
C HIS A 83 0.94 -23.54 5.11
N ASN A 84 2.19 -23.13 4.91
CA ASN A 84 3.34 -23.99 5.20
C ASN A 84 3.44 -24.37 6.68
N GLU A 85 3.16 -23.44 7.58
CA GLU A 85 3.17 -23.72 9.02
C GLU A 85 2.05 -24.69 9.42
N ILE A 86 0.86 -24.56 8.83
CA ILE A 86 -0.24 -25.53 9.02
C ILE A 86 0.19 -26.91 8.52
N LEU A 87 0.76 -26.99 7.32
CA LEU A 87 1.23 -28.26 6.74
C LEU A 87 2.30 -28.92 7.62
N LYS A 88 3.33 -28.18 8.04
CA LYS A 88 4.37 -28.68 8.94
C LYS A 88 3.79 -29.22 10.25
N LYS A 89 2.84 -28.51 10.86
CA LYS A 89 2.17 -28.95 12.09
C LYS A 89 1.37 -30.23 11.87
N ALA A 90 0.61 -30.31 10.78
CA ALA A 90 -0.13 -31.52 10.43
C ALA A 90 0.79 -32.72 10.22
N THR A 91 1.90 -32.56 9.50
CA THR A 91 2.87 -33.64 9.30
C THR A 91 3.51 -34.08 10.63
N ALA A 92 3.86 -33.14 11.50
CA ALA A 92 4.42 -33.47 12.82
C ALA A 92 3.44 -34.25 13.70
N LEU A 93 2.15 -33.89 13.68
CA LEU A 93 1.10 -34.63 14.39
C LEU A 93 0.97 -36.06 13.84
N LEU A 94 0.88 -36.22 12.52
CA LEU A 94 0.78 -37.55 11.89
C LEU A 94 1.99 -38.45 12.19
N MET A 95 3.20 -37.90 12.18
CA MET A 95 4.40 -38.65 12.58
C MET A 95 4.33 -39.07 14.05
N SER A 96 3.86 -38.18 14.94
CA SER A 96 3.72 -38.48 16.36
C SER A 96 2.68 -39.57 16.63
N ASP A 97 1.54 -39.54 15.93
CA ASP A 97 0.51 -40.56 16.03
C ASP A 97 1.01 -41.93 15.55
N SER A 98 1.83 -41.97 14.49
CA SER A 98 2.42 -43.22 13.99
C SER A 98 3.41 -43.85 14.97
N LEU A 99 4.16 -43.03 15.71
CA LEU A 99 5.12 -43.48 16.72
C LEU A 99 4.44 -43.95 18.01
N ASN A 100 3.30 -43.35 18.39
CA ASN A 100 2.56 -43.72 19.60
C ASN A 100 1.68 -44.96 19.44
N ASN A 101 1.37 -45.36 18.19
CA ASN A 101 0.54 -46.52 17.87
C ASN A 101 1.35 -47.77 17.46
N SER A 102 2.68 -47.72 17.61
CA SER A 102 3.62 -48.84 17.46
C SER A 102 4.13 -49.30 18.82
#